data_AF-A0A3P9QGX0-F1
#
_entry.id   AF-A0A3P9QGX0-F1
#
_cell.length_a   1.000
_cell.length_b   1.000
_cell.length_c   1.000
_cell.angle_alpha   90.00
_cell.angle_beta   90.00
_cell.angle_gamma   90.00
#
_symmetry.space_group_name_H-M   'P 1'
#
loop_
_entity.id
_entity.type
_entity.pdbx_description
1 polymer ?
#
loop_
_entity_poly.entity_id
_entity_poly.type
_entity_poly.pdbx_seq_one_letter_code
_entity_poly.pdbx_strand_id
1 'polypeptide(L)'
;MARGCICCVKYMLFLFNLFFWLGGCGLLGVGVWLSVSQGSFATLSPSFPALSASNLIITLGTVVMVTGFLGCLGAIKENKCLLLSFFIVLLIILLAELILLTLFFVYIEEVRENARQDLKEGLVLYNTENNAGLRDAWNTIQREWKCCGVTNADDWSRVMQEKVVPDSCCQQSHLNCGRNASNAFWIEGCYDKAEQWVDANKHLLGTIAMCVLIIQLLGMAFSMTLYQQIHRAGKKYEA
;
A
#
# COMPACT_ATOMS: atom_id res chain seq x y z
N MET A 1 -4.69 36.72 -22.30
CA MET A 1 -3.92 35.88 -21.35
C MET A 1 -4.76 34.86 -20.58
N ALA A 2 -5.92 35.22 -20.01
CA ALA A 2 -6.73 34.28 -19.21
C ALA A 2 -7.16 32.98 -19.93
N ARG A 3 -7.58 33.05 -21.20
CA ARG A 3 -8.07 31.88 -21.96
C ARG A 3 -7.00 30.80 -22.22
N GLY A 4 -5.73 31.20 -22.38
CA GLY A 4 -4.61 30.27 -22.60
C GLY A 4 -4.19 29.54 -21.32
N CYS A 5 -4.17 30.26 -20.18
CA CYS A 5 -3.90 29.67 -18.87
C CYS A 5 -4.97 28.61 -18.49
N ILE A 6 -6.24 28.89 -18.81
CA ILE A 6 -7.36 27.97 -18.56
C ILE A 6 -7.23 26.68 -19.39
N CYS A 7 -6.86 26.82 -20.65
CA CYS A 7 -6.60 25.67 -21.52
C CYS A 7 -5.45 24.81 -20.95
N CYS A 8 -4.39 25.46 -20.48
CA CYS A 8 -3.25 24.79 -19.84
C CYS A 8 -3.67 24.00 -18.58
N VAL A 9 -4.45 24.60 -17.67
CA VAL A 9 -4.92 23.92 -16.45
C VAL A 9 -5.79 22.71 -16.79
N LYS A 10 -6.68 22.82 -17.79
CA LYS A 10 -7.52 21.70 -18.26
C LYS A 10 -6.67 20.53 -18.76
N TYR A 11 -5.71 20.79 -19.65
CA TYR A 11 -4.88 19.73 -20.22
C TYR A 11 -3.91 19.14 -19.19
N MET A 12 -3.34 19.96 -18.30
CA MET A 12 -2.52 19.48 -17.18
C MET A 12 -3.33 18.58 -16.24
N LEU A 13 -4.54 19.00 -15.86
CA LEU A 13 -5.41 18.20 -15.00
C LEU A 13 -5.80 16.88 -15.67
N PHE A 14 -6.14 16.90 -16.96
CA PHE A 14 -6.44 15.69 -17.71
C PHE A 14 -5.24 14.74 -17.79
N LEU A 15 -4.07 15.23 -18.23
CA LEU A 15 -2.86 14.43 -18.40
C LEU A 15 -2.45 13.77 -17.07
N PHE A 16 -2.48 14.53 -15.99
CA PHE A 16 -2.09 14.05 -14.67
C PHE A 16 -3.05 12.99 -14.13
N ASN A 17 -4.36 13.21 -14.25
CA ASN A 17 -5.35 12.21 -13.89
C ASN A 17 -5.30 10.97 -14.79
N LEU A 18 -4.86 11.10 -16.04
CA LEU A 18 -4.69 9.98 -16.96
C LEU A 18 -3.57 9.06 -16.49
N PHE A 19 -2.44 9.63 -16.04
CA PHE A 19 -1.36 8.85 -15.44
C PHE A 19 -1.81 8.13 -14.17
N PHE A 20 -2.58 8.80 -13.29
CA PHE A 20 -3.15 8.14 -12.13
C PHE A 20 -4.12 7.03 -12.49
N TRP A 21 -4.98 7.24 -13.49
CA TRP A 21 -5.91 6.22 -13.94
C TRP A 21 -5.15 4.97 -14.45
N LEU A 22 -4.16 5.16 -15.32
CA LEU A 22 -3.31 4.07 -15.83
C LEU A 22 -2.55 3.37 -14.70
N GLY A 23 -1.98 4.14 -13.77
CA GLY A 23 -1.30 3.62 -12.59
C GLY A 23 -2.24 2.82 -11.69
N GLY A 24 -3.47 3.30 -11.47
CA GLY A 24 -4.51 2.61 -10.72
C GLY A 24 -4.92 1.29 -11.38
N CYS A 25 -5.09 1.25 -12.71
CA CYS A 25 -5.31 0.01 -13.45
C CYS A 25 -4.14 -0.98 -13.29
N GLY A 26 -2.90 -0.50 -13.35
CA GLY A 26 -1.71 -1.31 -13.12
C GLY A 26 -1.65 -1.90 -11.72
N LEU A 27 -1.86 -1.07 -10.69
CA LEU A 27 -1.90 -1.51 -9.28
C LEU A 27 -3.01 -2.52 -9.04
N LEU A 28 -4.21 -2.27 -9.57
CA LEU A 28 -5.33 -3.20 -9.48
C LEU A 28 -5.01 -4.53 -10.16
N GLY A 29 -4.40 -4.50 -11.34
CA GLY A 29 -3.96 -5.70 -12.06
C GLY A 29 -2.95 -6.52 -11.26
N VAL A 30 -1.93 -5.87 -10.68
CA VAL A 30 -0.95 -6.52 -9.79
C VAL A 30 -1.63 -7.09 -8.54
N GLY A 31 -2.53 -6.35 -7.90
CA GLY A 31 -3.25 -6.81 -6.73
C GLY A 31 -4.10 -8.05 -7.00
N VAL A 32 -4.84 -8.06 -8.11
CA VAL A 32 -5.63 -9.22 -8.56
C VAL A 32 -4.72 -10.39 -8.91
N TRP A 33 -3.62 -10.14 -9.62
CA TRP A 33 -2.63 -11.18 -9.94
C TRP A 33 -2.07 -11.83 -8.68
N LEU A 34 -1.68 -11.05 -7.67
CA LEU A 34 -1.19 -11.56 -6.39
C LEU A 34 -2.26 -12.38 -5.65
N SER A 35 -3.51 -11.90 -5.63
CA SER A 35 -4.63 -12.60 -4.99
C SER A 35 -4.95 -13.95 -5.66
N VAL A 36 -4.83 -14.04 -6.99
CA VAL A 36 -5.13 -15.27 -7.74
C VAL A 36 -3.95 -16.24 -7.74
N SER A 37 -2.73 -15.77 -8.03
CA SER A 37 -1.56 -16.62 -8.24
C SER A 37 -1.04 -17.26 -6.95
N GLN A 38 -1.21 -16.59 -5.82
CA GLN A 38 -0.65 -17.04 -4.54
C GLN A 38 -1.73 -17.38 -3.50
N GLY A 39 -3.00 -17.51 -3.92
CA GLY A 39 -4.13 -17.41 -3.00
C GLY A 39 -4.16 -16.03 -2.32
N SER A 40 -5.07 -15.77 -1.39
CA SER A 40 -5.05 -14.52 -0.60
C SER A 40 -3.65 -14.33 0.02
N PHE A 41 -2.82 -13.51 -0.64
CA PHE A 41 -1.41 -13.36 -0.33
C PHE A 41 -1.30 -12.81 1.09
N ALA A 42 -0.78 -13.64 1.98
CA ALA A 42 -0.63 -13.44 3.42
C ALA A 42 -1.82 -12.73 4.08
N THR A 43 -2.75 -13.51 4.66
CA THR A 43 -3.55 -13.01 5.78
C THR A 43 -2.60 -12.68 6.92
N LEU A 44 -2.06 -11.47 6.92
CA LEU A 44 -1.03 -11.00 7.85
C LEU A 44 -1.57 -10.93 9.29
N SER A 45 -2.87 -10.75 9.43
CA SER A 45 -3.58 -10.86 10.71
C SER A 45 -4.76 -11.84 10.55
N PRO A 46 -4.79 -12.96 11.30
CA PRO A 46 -5.96 -13.84 11.37
C PRO A 46 -7.22 -13.10 11.84
N SER A 47 -7.03 -12.02 12.61
CA SER A 47 -8.08 -11.16 13.16
C SER A 47 -8.76 -10.29 12.08
N PHE A 48 -8.05 -10.00 10.97
CA PHE A 48 -8.58 -9.21 9.86
C PHE A 48 -8.17 -9.79 8.49
N PRO A 49 -8.91 -10.78 7.97
CA PRO A 49 -8.68 -11.34 6.64
C PRO A 49 -8.73 -10.31 5.50
N ALA A 50 -9.40 -9.18 5.73
CA ALA A 50 -9.49 -8.06 4.79
C ALA A 50 -8.16 -7.26 4.66
N LEU A 51 -7.23 -7.39 5.62
CA LEU A 51 -5.95 -6.67 5.66
C LEU A 51 -4.79 -7.46 5.03
N SER A 52 -5.06 -8.36 4.09
CA SER A 52 -3.98 -8.99 3.32
C SER A 52 -3.29 -7.94 2.43
N ALA A 53 -2.00 -8.10 2.19
CA ALA A 53 -1.24 -7.16 1.35
C ALA A 53 -1.85 -7.04 -0.06
N SER A 54 -2.36 -8.13 -0.64
CA SER A 54 -3.05 -8.08 -1.94
C SER A 54 -4.35 -7.28 -1.89
N ASN A 55 -5.15 -7.41 -0.81
CA ASN A 55 -6.40 -6.67 -0.66
C ASN A 55 -6.17 -5.17 -0.48
N LEU A 56 -5.10 -4.78 0.22
CA LEU A 56 -4.69 -3.38 0.35
C LEU A 56 -4.29 -2.79 -1.02
N ILE A 57 -3.49 -3.53 -1.80
CA ILE A 57 -3.10 -3.10 -3.16
C ILE A 57 -4.33 -2.98 -4.08
N ILE A 58 -5.26 -3.94 -4.04
CA ILE A 58 -6.51 -3.89 -4.80
C ILE A 58 -7.34 -2.67 -4.41
N THR A 59 -7.49 -2.42 -3.10
CA THR A 59 -8.29 -1.29 -2.58
C THR A 59 -7.68 0.04 -3.01
N LEU A 60 -6.37 0.21 -2.81
CA LEU A 60 -5.64 1.41 -3.21
C LEU A 60 -5.72 1.62 -4.72
N GLY A 61 -5.45 0.57 -5.51
CA GLY A 61 -5.53 0.61 -6.98
C GLY A 61 -6.93 1.01 -7.47
N THR A 62 -7.97 0.49 -6.85
CA THR A 62 -9.37 0.84 -7.19
C THR A 62 -9.67 2.30 -6.89
N VAL A 63 -9.28 2.80 -5.71
CA VAL A 63 -9.47 4.21 -5.33
C VAL A 63 -8.74 5.15 -6.29
N VAL A 64 -7.47 4.86 -6.60
CA VAL A 64 -6.65 5.64 -7.54
C VAL A 64 -7.24 5.60 -8.96
N MET A 65 -7.72 4.44 -9.40
CA MET A 65 -8.36 4.29 -10.71
C MET A 65 -9.66 5.11 -10.80
N VAL A 66 -10.56 4.99 -9.83
CA VAL A 66 -11.84 5.71 -9.84
C VAL A 66 -11.63 7.22 -9.77
N THR A 67 -10.73 7.68 -8.89
CA THR A 67 -10.40 9.12 -8.77
C THR A 67 -9.80 9.67 -10.05
N GLY A 68 -8.83 8.97 -10.65
CA GLY A 68 -8.24 9.34 -11.94
C GLY A 68 -9.27 9.39 -13.07
N PHE A 69 -10.21 8.44 -13.12
CA PHE A 69 -11.28 8.42 -14.10
C PHE A 69 -12.23 9.61 -13.96
N LEU A 70 -12.67 9.93 -12.74
CA LEU A 70 -13.53 11.08 -12.45
C LEU A 70 -12.82 12.40 -12.80
N GLY A 71 -11.54 12.54 -12.46
CA GLY A 71 -10.73 13.71 -12.80
C GLY A 71 -10.58 13.89 -14.32
N CYS A 72 -10.30 12.80 -15.05
CA CYS A 72 -10.18 12.81 -16.51
C CYS A 72 -11.50 13.22 -17.19
N LEU A 73 -12.60 12.54 -16.85
CA LEU A 73 -13.91 12.82 -17.46
C LEU A 73 -14.44 14.19 -17.07
N GLY A 74 -14.26 14.60 -15.81
CA GLY A 74 -14.63 15.93 -15.33
C GLY A 74 -13.91 17.03 -16.11
N ALA A 75 -12.61 16.87 -16.36
CA ALA A 75 -11.82 17.83 -17.12
C ALA A 75 -12.17 17.87 -18.62
N ILE A 76 -12.33 16.72 -19.28
CA ILE A 76 -12.63 16.66 -20.73
C ILE A 76 -14.06 17.08 -21.02
N LYS A 77 -15.04 16.53 -20.29
CA LYS A 77 -16.47 16.76 -20.54
C LYS A 77 -16.96 18.10 -19.98
N GLU A 78 -16.10 18.82 -19.24
CA GLU A 78 -16.45 20.07 -18.57
C GLU A 78 -17.74 19.93 -17.73
N ASN A 79 -17.93 18.75 -17.13
CA ASN A 79 -19.12 18.44 -16.36
C ASN A 79 -18.92 18.86 -14.90
N LYS A 80 -19.71 19.86 -14.48
CA LYS A 80 -19.71 20.42 -13.13
C LYS A 80 -19.91 19.36 -12.04
N CYS A 81 -20.82 18.41 -12.27
CA CYS A 81 -21.11 17.35 -11.30
C CYS A 81 -19.91 16.41 -11.12
N LEU A 82 -19.28 15.98 -12.22
CA LEU A 82 -18.09 15.12 -12.17
C LEU A 82 -16.89 15.81 -11.51
N LEU A 83 -16.65 17.09 -11.79
CA LEU A 83 -15.60 17.87 -11.12
C LEU A 83 -15.87 18.04 -9.61
N LEU A 84 -17.12 18.30 -9.24
CA LEU A 84 -17.50 18.39 -7.83
C LEU A 84 -17.36 17.04 -7.11
N SER A 85 -17.77 15.94 -7.74
CA SER A 85 -17.56 14.59 -7.20
C SER A 85 -16.07 14.28 -7.03
N PHE A 86 -15.23 14.60 -8.01
CA PHE A 86 -13.78 14.45 -7.90
C PHE A 86 -13.21 15.25 -6.72
N PHE A 87 -13.63 16.51 -6.55
CA PHE A 87 -13.22 17.33 -5.40
C PHE A 87 -13.65 16.72 -4.06
N ILE A 88 -14.91 16.28 -3.94
CA ILE A 88 -15.44 15.68 -2.71
C ILE A 88 -14.68 14.40 -2.36
N VAL A 89 -14.40 13.54 -3.34
CA VAL A 89 -13.64 12.31 -3.11
C VAL A 89 -12.21 12.63 -2.65
N LEU A 90 -11.52 13.57 -3.31
CA LEU A 90 -10.19 14.00 -2.86
C LEU A 90 -10.22 14.60 -1.44
N LEU A 91 -11.26 15.35 -1.09
CA LEU A 91 -11.41 15.91 0.25
C LEU A 91 -11.61 14.80 1.30
N ILE A 92 -12.44 13.79 1.02
CA ILE A 92 -12.64 12.64 1.91
C ILE A 92 -11.32 11.87 2.10
N ILE A 93 -10.57 11.63 1.02
CA ILE A 93 -9.27 10.98 1.10
C ILE A 93 -8.31 11.80 1.97
N LEU A 94 -8.26 13.12 1.80
CA LEU A 94 -7.37 13.98 2.58
C LEU A 94 -7.70 13.91 4.08
N LEU A 95 -8.99 13.97 4.43
CA LEU A 95 -9.41 13.84 5.83
C LEU A 95 -9.09 12.47 6.40
N ALA A 96 -9.29 11.40 5.63
CA ALA A 96 -8.94 10.04 6.03
C ALA A 96 -7.42 9.89 6.25
N GLU A 97 -6.59 10.42 5.35
CA GLU A 97 -5.13 10.42 5.49
C GLU A 97 -4.67 11.17 6.74
N LEU A 98 -5.23 12.34 7.03
CA LEU A 98 -4.89 13.10 8.24
C LEU A 98 -5.28 12.35 9.52
N ILE A 99 -6.46 11.71 9.53
CA ILE A 99 -6.91 10.88 10.66
C ILE A 99 -5.98 9.68 10.83
N LEU A 100 -5.70 8.93 9.77
CA LEU A 100 -4.82 7.75 9.81
C LEU A 100 -3.40 8.12 10.25
N LEU A 101 -2.87 9.23 9.73
CA LEU A 101 -1.55 9.72 10.11
C LEU A 101 -1.50 10.08 11.61
N THR A 102 -2.51 10.78 12.11
CA THR A 102 -2.60 11.17 13.52
C THR A 102 -2.72 9.94 14.41
N LEU A 103 -3.60 8.99 14.07
CA LEU A 103 -3.76 7.75 14.81
C LEU A 103 -2.46 6.92 14.81
N PHE A 104 -1.81 6.80 13.66
CA PHE A 104 -0.55 6.09 13.54
C PHE A 104 0.54 6.70 14.45
N PHE A 105 0.68 8.03 14.48
CA PHE A 105 1.65 8.69 15.35
C PHE A 105 1.31 8.58 16.83
N VAL A 106 0.03 8.69 17.19
CA VAL A 106 -0.41 8.60 18.59
C VAL A 106 -0.24 7.19 19.14
N TYR A 107 -0.56 6.17 18.35
CA TYR A 107 -0.57 4.76 18.75
C TYR A 107 0.59 3.96 18.16
N ILE A 108 1.73 4.61 17.87
CA ILE A 108 2.84 3.97 17.16
C ILE A 108 3.39 2.75 17.91
N GLU A 109 3.40 2.84 19.25
CA GLU A 109 3.86 1.77 20.13
C GLU A 109 2.91 0.57 20.12
N GLU A 110 1.60 0.79 20.23
CA GLU A 110 0.62 -0.29 20.11
C GLU A 110 0.61 -0.90 18.70
N VAL A 111 0.75 -0.08 17.65
CA VAL A 111 0.83 -0.57 16.27
C VAL A 111 2.04 -1.48 16.08
N ARG A 112 3.21 -1.13 16.65
CA ARG A 112 4.41 -1.96 16.61
C ARG A 112 4.20 -3.31 17.27
N GLU A 113 3.67 -3.33 18.49
CA GLU A 113 3.46 -4.57 19.23
C GLU A 113 2.38 -5.44 18.60
N ASN A 114 1.27 -4.84 18.14
CA ASN A 114 0.22 -5.56 17.41
C ASN A 114 0.76 -6.16 16.11
N ALA A 115 1.56 -5.42 15.34
CA ALA A 115 2.17 -5.94 14.12
C ALA A 115 3.11 -7.12 14.40
N ARG A 116 3.91 -7.06 15.47
CA ARG A 116 4.76 -8.19 15.90
C ARG A 116 3.91 -9.39 16.28
N GLN A 117 2.84 -9.19 17.05
CA GLN A 117 1.96 -10.28 17.46
C GLN A 117 1.24 -10.92 16.27
N ASP A 118 0.66 -10.11 15.38
CA ASP A 118 -0.02 -10.56 14.16
C ASP A 118 0.92 -11.41 13.30
N LEU A 119 2.17 -10.98 13.10
CA LEU A 119 3.17 -11.76 12.37
C LEU A 119 3.51 -13.08 13.08
N LYS A 120 3.58 -13.10 14.42
CA LYS A 120 3.81 -14.34 15.19
C LYS A 120 2.63 -15.30 15.08
N GLU A 121 1.41 -14.80 15.05
CA GLU A 121 0.21 -15.60 14.81
C GLU A 121 0.18 -16.14 13.38
N GLY A 122 0.58 -15.32 12.39
CA GLY A 122 0.77 -15.75 11.01
C GLY A 122 1.82 -16.85 10.87
N LEU A 123 2.87 -16.84 11.69
CA LEU A 123 3.89 -17.90 11.70
C LEU A 123 3.30 -19.28 12.04
N VAL A 124 2.34 -19.34 12.98
CA VAL A 124 1.68 -20.59 13.40
C VAL A 124 0.93 -21.26 12.24
N LEU A 125 0.45 -20.47 11.29
CA LEU A 125 -0.30 -20.94 10.12
C LEU A 125 0.60 -21.45 8.97
N TYR A 126 1.93 -21.40 9.13
CA TYR A 126 2.91 -21.73 8.09
C TYR A 126 2.83 -23.18 7.58
N ASN A 127 2.58 -24.15 8.45
CA ASN A 127 2.54 -25.59 8.11
C ASN A 127 1.13 -26.08 7.71
N THR A 128 0.12 -25.21 7.67
CA THR A 128 -1.26 -25.60 7.34
C THR A 128 -1.41 -25.80 5.82
N GLU A 129 -2.02 -26.91 5.40
CA GLU A 129 -2.12 -27.30 3.98
C GLU A 129 -2.81 -26.26 3.08
N ASN A 130 -3.79 -25.52 3.63
CA ASN A 130 -4.53 -24.49 2.90
C ASN A 130 -3.80 -23.14 2.78
N ASN A 131 -2.59 -23.00 3.34
CA ASN A 131 -1.86 -21.73 3.44
C ASN A 131 -0.56 -21.72 2.62
N ALA A 132 -0.56 -22.36 1.45
CA ALA A 132 0.62 -22.42 0.58
C ALA A 132 1.19 -21.03 0.23
N GLY A 133 0.33 -20.03 0.00
CA GLY A 133 0.74 -18.65 -0.28
C GLY A 133 1.44 -17.96 0.90
N LEU A 134 0.93 -18.15 2.12
CA LEU A 134 1.56 -17.61 3.33
C LEU A 134 2.94 -18.24 3.55
N ARG A 135 3.05 -19.56 3.31
CA ARG A 135 4.32 -20.29 3.40
C ARG A 135 5.35 -19.76 2.40
N ASP A 136 4.94 -19.53 1.15
CA ASP A 136 5.84 -19.00 0.13
C ASP A 136 6.27 -17.56 0.41
N ALA A 137 5.34 -16.71 0.90
CA ALA A 137 5.66 -15.36 1.34
C ALA A 137 6.70 -15.35 2.46
N TRP A 138 6.53 -16.17 3.50
CA TRP A 138 7.51 -16.33 4.57
C TRP A 138 8.87 -16.77 4.05
N ASN A 139 8.90 -17.79 3.19
CA ASN A 139 10.15 -18.30 2.61
C ASN A 139 10.87 -17.23 1.76
N THR A 140 10.11 -16.44 1.01
CA THR A 140 10.65 -15.38 0.15
C THR A 140 11.19 -14.23 0.98
N ILE A 141 10.44 -13.73 1.97
CA ILE A 141 10.90 -12.67 2.88
C ILE A 141 12.20 -13.08 3.57
N GLN A 142 12.25 -14.27 4.17
CA GLN A 142 13.46 -14.74 4.88
C GLN A 142 14.70 -14.83 3.97
N ARG A 143 14.51 -15.33 2.74
CA ARG A 143 15.61 -15.44 1.76
C ARG A 143 16.11 -14.07 1.28
N GLU A 144 15.19 -13.17 0.93
CA GLU A 144 15.55 -11.86 0.38
C GLU A 144 16.08 -10.90 1.45
N TRP A 145 15.45 -10.90 2.63
CA TRP A 145 15.79 -9.99 3.72
C TRP A 145 16.84 -10.56 4.67
N LYS A 146 17.27 -11.81 4.46
CA LYS A 146 18.32 -12.48 5.25
C LYS A 146 18.02 -12.43 6.74
N CYS A 147 16.82 -12.87 7.09
CA CYS A 147 16.26 -12.86 8.43
C CYS A 147 15.59 -14.19 8.74
N CYS A 148 15.31 -14.46 10.02
CA CYS A 148 14.59 -15.67 10.42
C CYS A 148 13.62 -15.41 11.58
N GLY A 149 12.38 -15.85 11.40
CA GLY A 149 11.32 -15.61 12.38
C GLY A 149 10.88 -14.14 12.42
N VAL A 150 10.07 -13.78 13.42
CA VAL A 150 9.53 -12.42 13.54
C VAL A 150 10.54 -11.52 14.24
N THR A 151 10.90 -11.91 15.46
CA THR A 151 11.88 -11.24 16.33
C THR A 151 13.20 -12.00 16.38
N ASN A 152 13.15 -13.33 16.31
CA ASN A 152 14.34 -14.17 16.24
C ASN A 152 14.02 -15.54 15.64
N ALA A 153 15.08 -16.31 15.37
CA ALA A 153 14.95 -17.69 14.88
C ALA A 153 14.20 -18.62 15.86
N ASP A 154 14.19 -18.31 17.17
CA ASP A 154 13.50 -19.13 18.17
C ASP A 154 11.97 -19.06 18.05
N ASP A 155 11.41 -18.05 17.37
CA ASP A 155 9.97 -17.96 17.09
C ASP A 155 9.45 -19.21 16.34
N TRP A 156 10.31 -19.93 15.60
CA TRP A 156 9.98 -21.18 14.92
C TRP A 156 9.70 -22.36 15.85
N SER A 157 10.19 -22.33 17.09
CA SER A 157 9.94 -23.39 18.08
C SER A 157 8.45 -23.59 18.40
N ARG A 158 7.61 -22.58 18.11
CA ARG A 158 6.16 -22.66 18.30
C ARG A 158 5.45 -23.45 17.19
N VAL A 159 6.11 -23.64 16.06
CA VAL A 159 5.53 -24.19 14.82
C VAL A 159 6.26 -25.47 14.37
N MET A 160 7.53 -25.57 14.74
CA MET A 160 8.42 -26.69 14.45
C MET A 160 9.02 -27.22 15.76
N GLN A 161 9.84 -28.28 15.68
CA GLN A 161 10.58 -28.79 16.83
C GLN A 161 11.63 -27.77 17.31
N GLU A 162 12.04 -27.87 18.58
CA GLU A 162 13.10 -27.02 19.12
C GLU A 162 14.36 -27.06 18.24
N LYS A 163 14.93 -25.88 17.98
CA LYS A 163 16.12 -25.67 17.13
C LYS A 163 15.96 -26.09 15.65
N VAL A 164 14.73 -26.22 15.17
CA VAL A 164 14.44 -26.44 13.74
C VAL A 164 13.83 -25.18 13.14
N VAL A 165 14.38 -24.73 12.01
CA VAL A 165 13.89 -23.59 11.22
C VAL A 165 13.62 -24.03 9.77
N PRO A 166 12.85 -23.26 8.98
CA PRO A 166 12.75 -23.48 7.54
C PRO A 166 14.10 -23.31 6.85
N ASP A 167 14.30 -24.04 5.74
CA ASP A 167 15.53 -23.91 4.94
C ASP A 167 15.72 -22.50 4.34
N SER A 168 14.65 -21.70 4.23
CA SER A 168 14.71 -20.29 3.82
C SER A 168 15.47 -19.39 4.79
N CYS A 169 15.63 -19.80 6.05
CA CYS A 169 16.42 -19.07 7.06
C CYS A 169 17.93 -19.31 6.95
N CYS A 170 18.37 -20.29 6.17
CA CYS A 170 19.78 -20.66 6.13
C CYS A 170 20.62 -19.67 5.32
N GLN A 171 21.86 -19.46 5.74
CA GLN A 171 22.79 -18.57 5.02
C GLN A 171 23.26 -19.17 3.69
N GLN A 172 23.36 -20.50 3.62
CA GLN A 172 23.67 -21.26 2.42
C GLN A 172 22.50 -22.18 2.08
N SER A 173 22.05 -22.14 0.82
CA SER A 173 20.92 -22.95 0.35
C SER A 173 21.34 -24.42 0.19
N HIS A 174 21.19 -25.20 1.26
CA HIS A 174 21.32 -26.64 1.25
C HIS A 174 20.01 -27.29 1.72
N LEU A 175 19.63 -28.41 1.10
CA LEU A 175 18.43 -29.15 1.46
C LEU A 175 18.53 -29.64 2.92
N ASN A 176 17.51 -29.34 3.74
CA ASN A 176 17.43 -29.67 5.17
C ASN A 176 18.48 -28.99 6.07
N CYS A 177 19.03 -27.84 5.66
CA CYS A 177 19.95 -27.07 6.51
C CYS A 177 19.31 -26.63 7.84
N GLY A 178 17.99 -26.38 7.85
CA GLY A 178 17.28 -25.94 9.03
C GLY A 178 17.05 -27.02 10.10
N ARG A 179 17.29 -28.31 9.76
CA ARG A 179 17.12 -29.46 10.68
C ARG A 179 18.43 -29.98 11.28
N ASN A 180 19.58 -29.72 10.63
CA ASN A 180 20.90 -30.26 11.00
C ASN A 180 21.80 -29.20 11.67
N ALA A 181 21.21 -28.19 12.30
CA ALA A 181 21.82 -26.87 12.41
C ALA A 181 23.15 -26.84 13.20
N SER A 182 24.23 -26.54 12.48
CA SER A 182 25.52 -26.09 12.99
C SER A 182 25.56 -24.55 13.16
N ASN A 183 24.46 -23.93 13.62
CA ASN A 183 24.28 -22.46 13.74
C ASN A 183 24.43 -21.64 12.43
N ALA A 184 24.29 -22.25 11.25
CA ALA A 184 24.48 -21.58 9.95
C ALA A 184 23.18 -20.94 9.39
N PHE A 185 22.39 -20.29 10.23
CA PHE A 185 21.14 -19.59 9.84
C PHE A 185 21.12 -18.14 10.34
N TRP A 186 20.25 -17.32 9.77
CA TRP A 186 20.06 -15.92 10.22
C TRP A 186 19.39 -15.90 11.60
N ILE A 187 19.95 -15.16 12.55
CA ILE A 187 19.41 -15.07 13.93
C ILE A 187 18.44 -13.88 14.06
N GLU A 188 18.67 -12.84 13.26
CA GLU A 188 17.93 -11.59 13.31
C GLU A 188 16.50 -11.75 12.77
N GLY A 189 15.53 -11.19 13.49
CA GLY A 189 14.12 -11.24 13.14
C GLY A 189 13.80 -10.42 11.89
N CYS A 190 12.82 -10.90 11.11
CA CYS A 190 12.37 -10.19 9.91
C CYS A 190 11.64 -8.88 10.23
N TYR A 191 10.97 -8.79 11.38
CA TYR A 191 10.35 -7.55 11.82
C TYR A 191 11.41 -6.49 12.15
N ASP A 192 12.47 -6.87 12.86
CA ASP A 192 13.53 -5.94 13.23
C ASP A 192 14.29 -5.45 12.00
N LYS A 193 14.50 -6.32 10.99
CA LYS A 193 15.01 -5.90 9.67
C LYS A 193 14.09 -4.90 8.97
N ALA A 194 12.77 -5.11 9.03
CA ALA A 194 11.81 -4.17 8.47
C ALA A 194 11.83 -2.82 9.19
N GLU A 195 11.89 -2.82 10.52
CA GLU A 195 11.99 -1.61 11.36
C GLU A 195 13.27 -0.83 11.04
N GLN A 196 14.42 -1.51 11.00
CA GLN A 196 15.70 -0.91 10.62
C GLN A 196 15.67 -0.30 9.21
N TRP A 197 15.02 -0.98 8.26
CA TRP A 197 14.86 -0.46 6.90
C TRP A 197 13.98 0.79 6.88
N VAL A 198 12.87 0.80 7.63
CA VAL A 198 12.00 1.97 7.76
C VAL A 198 12.77 3.13 8.39
N ASP A 199 13.51 2.90 9.47
CA ASP A 199 14.31 3.93 10.14
C ASP A 199 15.40 4.50 9.23
N ALA A 200 16.07 3.65 8.45
CA ALA A 200 17.08 4.07 7.49
C ALA A 200 16.48 4.89 6.33
N ASN A 201 15.22 4.62 5.95
CA ASN A 201 14.55 5.24 4.81
C ASN A 201 13.44 6.23 5.18
N LYS A 202 13.30 6.59 6.46
CA LYS A 202 12.18 7.44 6.93
C LYS A 202 12.11 8.81 6.25
N HIS A 203 13.25 9.38 5.87
CA HIS A 203 13.29 10.65 5.13
C HIS A 203 12.71 10.51 3.72
N LEU A 204 13.00 9.39 3.05
CA LEU A 204 12.45 9.09 1.72
C LEU A 204 10.94 8.86 1.83
N LEU A 205 10.49 8.03 2.78
CA LEU A 205 9.08 7.76 3.02
C LEU A 205 8.29 9.05 3.35
N GLY A 206 8.83 9.88 4.23
CA GLY A 206 8.25 11.18 4.56
C GLY A 206 8.16 12.12 3.35
N THR A 207 9.19 12.13 2.49
CA THR A 207 9.18 12.94 1.26
C THR A 207 8.08 12.48 0.30
N ILE A 208 7.94 11.16 0.09
CA ILE A 208 6.89 10.59 -0.76
C ILE A 208 5.50 10.97 -0.23
N ALA A 209 5.26 10.83 1.08
CA ALA A 209 3.99 11.20 1.70
C ALA A 209 3.66 12.70 1.51
N MET A 210 4.64 13.58 1.69
CA MET A 210 4.47 15.02 1.46
C MET A 210 4.17 15.34 0.00
N CYS A 211 4.82 14.66 -0.96
CA CYS A 211 4.51 14.84 -2.38
C CYS A 211 3.07 14.45 -2.70
N VAL A 212 2.56 13.34 -2.15
CA VAL A 212 1.16 12.90 -2.33
C VAL A 212 0.19 13.96 -1.81
N LEU A 213 0.42 14.48 -0.60
CA LEU A 213 -0.42 15.55 -0.02
C LEU A 213 -0.44 16.82 -0.89
N ILE A 214 0.72 17.28 -1.37
CA ILE A 214 0.79 18.47 -2.24
C ILE A 214 0.05 18.23 -3.55
N ILE A 215 0.25 17.06 -4.16
CA ILE A 215 -0.43 16.66 -5.40
C ILE A 215 -1.96 16.69 -5.23
N GLN A 216 -2.45 16.17 -4.11
CA GLN A 216 -3.87 16.13 -3.80
C GLN A 216 -4.46 17.53 -3.61
N LEU A 217 -3.76 18.40 -2.87
CA LEU A 217 -4.13 19.80 -2.70
C LEU A 217 -4.21 20.54 -4.04
N LEU A 218 -3.22 20.32 -4.92
CA LEU A 218 -3.23 20.87 -6.28
C LEU A 218 -4.40 20.34 -7.10
N GLY A 219 -4.68 19.04 -7.04
CA GLY A 219 -5.83 18.42 -7.70
C GLY A 219 -7.17 19.04 -7.27
N MET A 220 -7.33 19.29 -5.97
CA MET A 220 -8.51 19.97 -5.43
C MET A 220 -8.60 21.43 -5.90
N ALA A 221 -7.49 22.18 -5.84
CA ALA A 221 -7.44 23.57 -6.29
C ALA A 221 -7.77 23.70 -7.79
N PHE A 222 -7.19 22.83 -8.63
CA PHE A 222 -7.47 22.78 -10.06
C PHE A 222 -8.89 22.35 -10.39
N SER A 223 -9.45 21.37 -9.66
CA SER A 223 -10.85 20.99 -9.81
C SER A 223 -11.80 22.16 -9.52
N MET A 224 -11.59 22.84 -8.38
CA MET A 224 -12.47 23.93 -7.97
C MET A 224 -12.35 25.16 -8.88
N THR A 225 -11.13 25.49 -9.33
CA THR A 225 -10.94 26.58 -10.30
C THR A 225 -11.62 26.28 -11.64
N LEU A 226 -11.53 25.05 -12.14
CA LEU A 226 -12.23 24.64 -13.36
C LEU A 226 -13.76 24.64 -13.17
N TYR A 227 -14.25 24.11 -12.05
CA TYR A 227 -15.68 24.14 -11.70
C TYR A 227 -16.24 25.56 -11.67
N GLN A 228 -15.58 26.49 -10.97
CA GLN A 228 -16.02 27.88 -10.87
C GLN A 228 -16.06 28.56 -12.24
N GLN A 229 -15.11 28.26 -13.12
CA GLN A 229 -15.07 28.80 -14.47
C GLN A 229 -16.23 28.29 -15.33
N ILE A 230 -16.49 26.99 -15.33
CA ILE A 230 -17.62 26.40 -16.07
C ILE A 230 -18.94 26.93 -15.51
N HIS A 231 -19.04 27.13 -14.19
CA HIS A 231 -20.22 27.74 -13.57
C HIS A 231 -20.45 29.17 -14.03
N ARG A 232 -19.41 30.02 -14.03
CA ARG A 232 -19.49 31.41 -14.51
C ARG A 232 -19.79 31.49 -16.01
N ALA A 233 -19.21 30.61 -16.82
CA ALA A 233 -19.49 30.55 -18.26
C ALA A 233 -20.95 30.22 -18.54
N GLY A 234 -21.53 29.26 -17.81
CA GLY A 234 -22.95 28.90 -17.94
C GLY A 234 -23.89 30.08 -17.63
N LYS A 235 -23.65 30.81 -16.52
CA LYS A 235 -24.45 31.99 -16.16
C LYS A 235 -24.43 33.10 -17.21
N LYS A 236 -23.36 33.21 -18.00
CA LYS A 236 -23.24 34.23 -19.06
C LYS A 236 -24.08 33.90 -20.30
N TYR A 237 -24.45 32.63 -20.52
CA TYR A 237 -25.33 32.25 -21.64
C TYR A 237 -26.82 32.29 -21.27
N GLU A 238 -27.15 32.29 -19.97
CA GLU A 238 -28.53 32.38 -19.46
C GLU A 238 -28.99 33.81 -19.18
N ALA A 239 -28.08 34.79 -19.25
CA ALA A 239 -28.34 36.22 -19.08
C ALA A 239 -28.28 36.96 -20.42
#